data_AF-G8SBR1-F1
#
_entry.id   AF-G8SBR1-F1
#
_cell.length_a   1.000
_cell.length_b   1.000
_cell.length_c   1.000
_cell.angle_alpha   90.00
_cell.angle_beta   90.00
_cell.angle_gamma   90.00
#
_symmetry.space_group_name_H-M   'P 1'
#
loop_
_entity.id
_entity.type
_entity.pdbx_description
1 polymer ?
#
loop_
_entity_poly.entity_id
_entity_poly.type
_entity_poly.pdbx_seq_one_letter_code
_entity_poly.pdbx_strand_id
1 'polypeptide(L)'
;MSVPSFAEVNRIRSAATMRDLIRRDDLPDDPQWWLAVISVGQAALLGAESGQPGARAWAPVLVESLDAAERRPALGVAETVHRRLAACLAAIHYFGTRTGDPVRDPKLVLDHLEAALGGTPEAYLARYRETLATALAEHRRIGAGRGGDRRAVSSARAWLTGTRAALVQMCRELAPLLSGTDAAPDVTVGWQAAVTAIEQIRREAQRD
;
A
#
# COMPACT_ATOMS: atom_id res chain seq x y z
N MET A 1 -25.88 -1.73 17.01
CA MET A 1 -24.81 -2.33 17.85
C MET A 1 -23.65 -1.36 17.85
N SER A 2 -22.94 -1.15 18.96
CA SER A 2 -21.76 -0.29 18.97
C SER A 2 -20.64 -0.86 18.09
N VAL A 3 -19.75 0.01 17.62
CA VAL A 3 -18.48 -0.39 17.00
C VAL A 3 -17.62 -1.05 18.08
N PRO A 4 -16.96 -2.19 17.81
CA PRO A 4 -16.05 -2.82 18.76
C PRO A 4 -14.83 -1.94 19.03
N SER A 5 -14.37 -1.90 20.27
CA SER A 5 -13.14 -1.24 20.69
C SER A 5 -11.89 -1.89 20.09
N PHE A 6 -10.75 -1.20 20.16
CA PHE A 6 -9.44 -1.72 19.76
C PHE A 6 -9.13 -3.11 20.35
N ALA A 7 -9.42 -3.31 21.64
CA ALA A 7 -9.17 -4.57 22.33
C ALA A 7 -10.09 -5.70 21.83
N GLU A 8 -11.33 -5.38 21.46
CA GLU A 8 -12.30 -6.33 20.91
C GLU A 8 -11.92 -6.74 19.49
N VAL A 9 -11.48 -5.80 18.65
CA VAL A 9 -10.95 -6.08 17.30
C VAL A 9 -9.79 -7.07 17.36
N ASN A 10 -8.84 -6.86 18.27
CA ASN A 10 -7.66 -7.74 18.44
C ASN A 10 -8.00 -9.18 18.86
N ARG A 11 -9.22 -9.45 19.34
CA ARG A 11 -9.67 -10.79 19.72
C ARG A 11 -10.34 -11.54 18.57
N ILE A 12 -10.62 -10.88 17.45
CA ILE A 12 -11.26 -11.53 16.30
C ILE A 12 -10.30 -12.57 15.70
N ARG A 13 -10.73 -13.84 15.64
CA ARG A 13 -9.95 -14.96 15.08
C ARG A 13 -10.50 -15.50 13.75
N SER A 14 -11.69 -15.04 13.35
CA SER A 14 -12.36 -15.49 12.13
C SER A 14 -12.30 -14.43 11.04
N ALA A 15 -11.86 -14.84 9.84
CA ALA A 15 -11.87 -14.01 8.65
C ALA A 15 -13.30 -13.56 8.28
N ALA A 16 -14.30 -14.44 8.45
CA ALA A 16 -15.70 -14.10 8.18
C ALA A 16 -16.20 -13.00 9.13
N THR A 17 -15.92 -13.13 10.43
CA THR A 17 -16.30 -12.13 11.43
C THR A 17 -15.63 -10.78 11.17
N MET A 18 -14.35 -10.77 10.81
CA MET A 18 -13.67 -9.52 10.44
C MET A 18 -14.27 -8.92 9.16
N ARG A 19 -14.58 -9.75 8.15
CA ARG A 19 -15.22 -9.28 6.92
C ARG A 19 -16.57 -8.62 7.19
N ASP A 20 -17.40 -9.24 8.01
CA ASP A 20 -18.70 -8.68 8.38
C ASP A 20 -18.53 -7.35 9.13
N LEU A 21 -17.51 -7.25 9.99
CA LEU A 21 -17.17 -6.01 10.69
C LEU A 21 -16.77 -4.89 9.72
N ILE A 22 -15.79 -5.11 8.84
CA ILE A 22 -15.24 -4.06 7.94
C ILE A 22 -16.22 -3.60 6.85
N ARG A 23 -17.34 -4.31 6.68
CA ARG A 23 -18.43 -3.95 5.76
C ARG A 23 -19.54 -3.12 6.40
N ARG A 24 -19.47 -2.87 7.70
CA ARG A 24 -20.44 -2.01 8.36
C ARG A 24 -20.30 -0.56 7.88
N ASP A 25 -21.42 0.15 7.86
CA ASP A 25 -21.45 1.57 7.46
C ASP A 25 -21.04 2.50 8.60
N ASP A 26 -21.14 2.05 9.85
CA ASP A 26 -20.91 2.86 11.06
C ASP A 26 -19.46 2.78 11.59
N LEU A 27 -18.50 2.44 10.74
CA LEU A 27 -17.09 2.28 11.13
C LEU A 27 -16.42 3.63 11.45
N PRO A 28 -15.46 3.64 12.41
CA PRO A 28 -14.80 4.87 12.82
C PRO A 28 -13.72 5.28 11.80
N ASP A 29 -13.45 6.58 11.72
CA ASP A 29 -12.32 7.14 10.97
C ASP A 29 -11.02 7.16 11.79
N ASP A 30 -10.99 6.48 12.95
CA ASP A 30 -9.85 6.41 13.85
C ASP A 30 -8.71 5.55 13.24
N PRO A 31 -7.52 6.14 12.98
CA PRO A 31 -6.37 5.41 12.48
C PRO A 31 -5.96 4.23 13.37
N GLN A 32 -6.03 4.36 14.71
CA GLN A 32 -5.61 3.31 15.63
C GLN A 32 -6.52 2.08 15.52
N TRP A 33 -7.82 2.30 15.33
CA TRP A 33 -8.79 1.25 15.10
C TRP A 33 -8.48 0.47 13.81
N TRP A 34 -8.20 1.17 12.70
CA TRP A 34 -7.84 0.53 11.43
C TRP A 34 -6.50 -0.19 11.50
N LEU A 35 -5.52 0.36 12.23
CA LEU A 35 -4.25 -0.32 12.49
C LEU A 35 -4.46 -1.63 13.25
N ALA A 36 -5.43 -1.73 14.17
CA ALA A 36 -5.77 -2.99 14.83
C ALA A 36 -6.31 -4.03 13.83
N VAL A 37 -7.27 -3.64 12.99
CA VAL A 37 -7.85 -4.51 11.95
C VAL A 37 -6.76 -5.06 11.03
N ILE A 38 -5.88 -4.17 10.55
CA ILE A 38 -4.78 -4.55 9.65
C ILE A 38 -3.79 -5.46 10.37
N SER A 39 -3.44 -5.17 11.63
CA SER A 39 -2.51 -5.99 12.41
C SER A 39 -3.04 -7.42 12.61
N VAL A 40 -4.34 -7.56 12.90
CA VAL A 40 -4.99 -8.88 13.01
C VAL A 40 -4.95 -9.62 11.68
N GLY A 41 -5.30 -8.96 10.58
CA GLY A 41 -5.26 -9.57 9.24
C GLY A 41 -3.85 -9.98 8.81
N GLN A 42 -2.84 -9.14 9.09
CA GLN A 42 -1.44 -9.44 8.81
C GLN A 42 -0.94 -10.63 9.63
N ALA A 43 -1.19 -10.65 10.94
CA ALA A 43 -0.78 -11.76 11.80
C ALA A 43 -1.46 -13.08 11.38
N ALA A 44 -2.74 -13.02 11.00
CA ALA A 44 -3.47 -14.19 10.53
C ALA A 44 -2.98 -14.70 9.17
N LEU A 45 -2.59 -13.80 8.27
CA LEU A 45 -1.98 -14.15 6.98
C LEU A 45 -0.60 -14.80 7.17
N LEU A 46 0.25 -14.24 8.05
CA LEU A 46 1.56 -14.81 8.42
C LEU A 46 1.43 -16.20 9.06
N GLY A 47 0.29 -16.51 9.69
CA GLY A 47 -0.01 -17.85 10.18
C GLY A 47 0.09 -18.95 9.11
N ALA A 48 0.05 -18.60 7.82
CA ALA A 48 0.31 -19.52 6.71
C ALA A 48 1.68 -20.20 6.81
N GLU A 49 2.71 -19.50 7.30
CA GLU A 49 4.05 -20.07 7.50
C GLU A 49 4.06 -21.25 8.47
N SER A 50 3.15 -21.21 9.46
CA SER A 50 2.97 -22.26 10.46
C SER A 50 1.87 -23.26 10.08
N GLY A 51 1.35 -23.22 8.84
CA GLY A 51 0.29 -24.10 8.38
C GLY A 51 -1.08 -23.86 9.05
N GLN A 52 -1.33 -22.67 9.60
CA GLN A 52 -2.58 -22.36 10.29
C GLN A 52 -3.80 -22.52 9.35
N PRO A 53 -4.77 -23.37 9.70
CA PRO A 53 -6.00 -23.51 8.93
C PRO A 53 -6.73 -22.18 8.84
N GLY A 54 -7.06 -21.75 7.62
CA GLY A 54 -7.80 -20.52 7.38
C GLY A 54 -6.97 -19.26 7.11
N ALA A 55 -5.63 -19.31 7.16
CA ALA A 55 -4.77 -18.18 6.77
C ALA A 55 -5.09 -17.66 5.35
N ARG A 56 -5.43 -18.58 4.43
CA ARG A 56 -5.87 -18.25 3.06
C ARG A 56 -7.13 -17.39 3.01
N ALA A 57 -8.06 -17.59 3.95
CA ALA A 57 -9.30 -16.81 4.00
C ALA A 57 -9.06 -15.36 4.42
N TRP A 58 -7.94 -15.09 5.12
CA TRP A 58 -7.56 -13.77 5.61
C TRP A 58 -6.95 -12.87 4.53
N ALA A 59 -6.30 -13.43 3.50
CA ALA A 59 -5.73 -12.65 2.40
C ALA A 59 -6.73 -11.64 1.77
N PRO A 60 -7.92 -12.06 1.30
CA PRO A 60 -8.92 -11.12 0.79
C PRO A 60 -9.53 -10.20 1.84
N VAL A 61 -9.61 -10.63 3.11
CA VAL A 61 -10.11 -9.75 4.20
C VAL A 61 -9.13 -8.63 4.48
N LEU A 62 -7.82 -8.92 4.49
CA LEU A 62 -6.79 -7.93 4.72
C LEU A 62 -6.77 -6.88 3.59
N VAL A 63 -6.84 -7.31 2.33
CA VAL A 63 -6.94 -6.40 1.18
C VAL A 63 -8.21 -5.55 1.26
N GLU A 64 -9.37 -6.16 1.53
CA GLU A 64 -10.63 -5.44 1.70
C GLU A 64 -10.60 -4.44 2.87
N SER A 65 -9.89 -4.78 3.96
CA SER A 65 -9.69 -3.88 5.10
C SER A 65 -8.86 -2.67 4.72
N LEU A 66 -7.82 -2.86 3.90
CA LEU A 66 -6.98 -1.78 3.39
C LEU A 66 -7.77 -0.89 2.43
N ASP A 67 -8.54 -1.48 1.50
CA ASP A 67 -9.41 -0.72 0.59
C ASP A 67 -10.51 0.06 1.34
N ALA A 68 -10.99 -0.46 2.47
CA ALA A 68 -11.95 0.23 3.35
C ALA A 68 -11.30 1.36 4.17
N ALA A 69 -10.05 1.17 4.61
CA ALA A 69 -9.24 2.14 5.34
C ALA A 69 -8.64 3.24 4.45
N GLU A 70 -8.62 3.07 3.13
CA GLU A 70 -8.26 4.12 2.17
C GLU A 70 -9.44 5.04 1.87
N ARG A 71 -10.64 4.45 1.70
CA ARG A 71 -11.88 5.20 1.44
C ARG A 71 -12.31 6.08 2.60
N ARG A 72 -11.94 5.69 3.81
CA ARG A 72 -12.05 6.48 5.03
C ARG A 72 -10.68 7.10 5.24
N PRO A 73 -10.50 8.41 5.42
CA PRO A 73 -9.19 9.05 5.52
C PRO A 73 -8.40 8.67 6.80
N ALA A 74 -8.61 7.48 7.35
CA ALA A 74 -7.96 6.91 8.51
C ALA A 74 -6.50 6.54 8.26
N LEU A 75 -6.15 6.13 7.03
CA LEU A 75 -4.77 5.87 6.61
C LEU A 75 -4.38 6.71 5.40
N GLY A 76 -3.11 7.09 5.35
CA GLY A 76 -2.58 7.79 4.18
C GLY A 76 -2.45 6.86 2.97
N VAL A 77 -2.76 7.36 1.77
CA VAL A 77 -2.70 6.62 0.50
C VAL A 77 -1.42 5.79 0.35
N ALA A 78 -0.25 6.36 0.65
CA ALA A 78 1.01 5.65 0.47
C ALA A 78 1.22 4.49 1.46
N GLU A 79 0.71 4.63 2.67
CA GLU A 79 0.74 3.55 3.65
C GLU A 79 -0.20 2.42 3.23
N THR A 80 -1.39 2.76 2.75
CA THR A 80 -2.37 1.78 2.27
C THR A 80 -1.87 1.04 1.03
N VAL A 81 -1.38 1.76 0.02
CA VAL A 81 -0.86 1.18 -1.22
C VAL A 81 0.27 0.19 -0.96
N HIS A 82 1.24 0.57 -0.12
CA HIS A 82 2.36 -0.31 0.21
C HIS A 82 1.92 -1.57 0.95
N ARG A 83 1.08 -1.41 2.00
CA ARG A 83 0.56 -2.55 2.79
C ARG A 83 -0.30 -3.47 1.94
N ARG A 84 -1.09 -2.92 1.01
CA ARG A 84 -1.95 -3.69 0.11
C ARG A 84 -1.13 -4.54 -0.84
N LEU A 85 -0.12 -3.96 -1.47
CA LEU A 85 0.79 -4.72 -2.34
C LEU A 85 1.51 -5.83 -1.55
N ALA A 86 2.02 -5.52 -0.35
CA ALA A 86 2.66 -6.53 0.50
C ALA A 86 1.71 -7.67 0.88
N ALA A 87 0.43 -7.38 1.16
CA ALA A 87 -0.58 -8.39 1.44
C ALA A 87 -0.86 -9.29 0.22
N CYS A 88 -0.97 -8.72 -0.98
CA CYS A 88 -1.16 -9.47 -2.21
C CYS A 88 0.06 -10.36 -2.50
N LEU A 89 1.28 -9.83 -2.37
CA LEU A 89 2.52 -10.59 -2.60
C LEU A 89 2.68 -11.73 -1.59
N ALA A 90 2.38 -11.50 -0.31
CA ALA A 90 2.33 -12.56 0.69
C ALA A 90 1.29 -13.63 0.32
N ALA A 91 0.09 -13.23 -0.12
CA ALA A 91 -0.94 -14.19 -0.54
C ALA A 91 -0.53 -15.01 -1.78
N ILE A 92 0.16 -14.40 -2.74
CA ILE A 92 0.73 -15.09 -3.90
C ILE A 92 1.84 -16.05 -3.44
N HIS A 93 2.73 -15.60 -2.55
CA HIS A 93 3.82 -16.42 -2.03
C HIS A 93 3.32 -17.67 -1.30
N TYR A 94 2.34 -17.51 -0.39
CA TYR A 94 1.86 -18.63 0.42
C TYR A 94 0.86 -19.54 -0.31
N PHE A 95 0.07 -19.00 -1.25
CA PHE A 95 -1.07 -19.73 -1.83
C PHE A 95 -1.03 -19.86 -3.35
N GLY A 96 0.04 -19.39 -3.99
CA GLY A 96 0.20 -19.37 -5.44
C GLY A 96 -0.69 -18.33 -6.14
N THR A 97 -0.41 -18.13 -7.42
CA THR A 97 -1.20 -17.27 -8.30
C THR A 97 -2.56 -17.90 -8.65
N ARG A 98 -3.54 -17.06 -8.95
CA ARG A 98 -4.84 -17.52 -9.47
C ARG A 98 -5.45 -16.47 -10.38
N THR A 99 -5.64 -16.80 -11.66
CA THR A 99 -6.31 -15.93 -12.63
C THR A 99 -7.72 -15.53 -12.16
N GLY A 100 -8.04 -14.25 -12.29
CA GLY A 100 -9.32 -13.66 -11.86
C GLY A 100 -9.48 -13.46 -10.35
N ASP A 101 -8.48 -13.82 -9.53
CA ASP A 101 -8.48 -13.56 -8.09
C ASP A 101 -7.94 -12.14 -7.84
N PRO A 102 -8.72 -11.19 -7.29
CA PRO A 102 -8.28 -9.80 -7.14
C PRO A 102 -7.09 -9.61 -6.19
N VAL A 103 -6.74 -10.64 -5.41
CA VAL A 103 -5.62 -10.62 -4.46
C VAL A 103 -4.39 -11.36 -4.99
N ARG A 104 -4.59 -12.34 -5.87
CA ARG A 104 -3.55 -13.31 -6.29
C ARG A 104 -3.34 -13.43 -7.78
N ASP A 105 -4.11 -12.71 -8.59
CA ASP A 105 -3.83 -12.52 -10.01
C ASP A 105 -2.80 -11.38 -10.16
N PRO A 106 -1.56 -11.67 -10.62
CA PRO A 106 -0.54 -10.65 -10.73
C PRO A 106 -0.96 -9.44 -11.59
N LYS A 107 -1.79 -9.67 -12.62
CA LYS A 107 -2.26 -8.60 -13.51
C LYS A 107 -3.23 -7.68 -12.76
N LEU A 108 -4.22 -8.23 -12.07
CA LEU A 108 -5.17 -7.41 -11.29
C LEU A 108 -4.50 -6.67 -10.13
N VAL A 109 -3.48 -7.27 -9.53
CA VAL A 109 -2.68 -6.61 -8.48
C VAL A 109 -1.90 -5.43 -9.07
N LEU A 110 -1.32 -5.58 -10.26
CA LEU A 110 -0.66 -4.49 -10.97
C LEU A 110 -1.64 -3.39 -11.36
N ASP A 111 -2.75 -3.73 -12.03
CA ASP A 111 -3.75 -2.78 -12.50
C ASP A 111 -4.26 -1.89 -11.34
N HIS A 112 -4.46 -2.49 -10.17
CA HIS A 112 -4.86 -1.74 -8.97
C HIS A 112 -3.74 -0.81 -8.46
N LEU A 113 -2.49 -1.28 -8.43
CA LEU A 113 -1.35 -0.44 -8.03
C LEU A 113 -1.18 0.74 -8.98
N GLU A 114 -1.25 0.52 -10.28
CA GLU A 114 -1.18 1.57 -11.30
C GLU A 114 -2.26 2.62 -11.08
N ALA A 115 -3.52 2.19 -10.91
CA ALA A 115 -4.62 3.09 -10.60
C ALA A 115 -4.36 3.95 -9.36
N ALA A 116 -3.86 3.35 -8.28
CA ALA A 116 -3.54 4.07 -7.04
C ALA A 116 -2.36 5.05 -7.18
N LEU A 117 -1.44 4.78 -8.11
CA LEU A 117 -0.28 5.63 -8.40
C LEU A 117 -0.53 6.70 -9.46
N GLY A 118 -1.74 6.73 -10.07
CA GLY A 118 -2.11 7.73 -11.08
C GLY A 118 -2.02 7.24 -12.53
N GLY A 119 -2.07 5.93 -12.75
CA GLY A 119 -2.18 5.29 -14.05
C GLY A 119 -0.85 4.88 -14.65
N THR A 120 0.01 5.84 -15.01
CA THR A 120 1.25 5.54 -15.75
C THR A 120 2.52 5.93 -14.99
N PRO A 121 3.69 5.32 -15.34
CA PRO A 121 4.97 5.71 -14.78
C PRO A 121 5.27 7.21 -14.93
N GLU A 122 4.92 7.82 -16.06
CA GLU A 122 5.15 9.24 -16.35
C GLU A 122 4.31 10.14 -15.45
N ALA A 123 3.01 9.83 -15.32
CA ALA A 123 2.10 10.57 -14.45
C ALA A 123 2.54 10.48 -12.98
N TYR A 124 2.94 9.28 -12.54
CA TYR A 124 3.49 9.08 -11.20
C TYR A 124 4.78 9.88 -10.98
N LEU A 125 5.73 9.85 -11.93
CA LEU A 125 6.99 10.59 -11.83
C LEU A 125 6.78 12.11 -11.78
N ALA A 126 5.81 12.64 -12.56
CA ALA A 126 5.46 14.05 -12.51
C ALA A 126 4.98 14.44 -11.10
N ARG A 127 4.03 13.67 -10.54
CA ARG A 127 3.52 13.87 -9.17
C ARG A 127 4.62 13.71 -8.11
N TYR A 128 5.53 12.75 -8.30
CA TYR A 128 6.66 12.54 -7.38
C TYR A 128 7.57 13.77 -7.32
N ARG A 129 7.93 14.34 -8.47
CA ARG A 129 8.76 15.56 -8.54
C ARG A 129 8.06 16.74 -7.88
N GLU A 130 6.78 16.96 -8.17
CA GLU A 130 6.00 18.05 -7.58
C GLU A 130 5.90 17.93 -6.06
N THR A 131 5.60 16.72 -5.56
CA THR A 131 5.50 16.44 -4.12
C THR A 131 6.84 16.69 -3.42
N LEU A 132 7.94 16.24 -4.03
CA LEU A 132 9.28 16.48 -3.50
C LEU A 132 9.64 17.97 -3.49
N ALA A 133 9.40 18.68 -4.60
CA ALA A 133 9.72 20.10 -4.72
C ALA A 133 8.97 20.93 -3.66
N THR A 134 7.68 20.65 -3.48
CA THR A 134 6.84 21.28 -2.45
C THR A 134 7.36 20.99 -1.04
N ALA A 135 7.69 19.72 -0.74
CA ALA A 135 8.23 19.35 0.57
C ALA A 135 9.57 20.04 0.86
N LEU A 136 10.47 20.12 -0.13
CA LEU A 136 11.75 20.81 0.02
C LEU A 136 11.58 22.32 0.21
N ALA A 137 10.61 22.94 -0.48
CA ALA A 137 10.31 24.35 -0.33
C ALA A 137 9.79 24.65 1.09
N GLU A 138 8.82 23.87 1.59
CA GLU A 138 8.30 24.00 2.95
C GLU A 138 9.39 23.76 4.01
N HIS A 139 10.22 22.74 3.82
CA HIS A 139 11.33 22.45 4.71
C HIS A 139 12.33 23.62 4.81
N ARG A 140 12.67 24.25 3.66
CA ARG A 140 13.54 25.44 3.62
C ARG A 140 12.92 26.64 4.33
N ARG A 141 11.60 26.84 4.22
CA ARG A 141 10.90 27.91 4.96
C ARG A 141 10.97 27.69 6.47
N ILE A 142 10.74 26.47 6.93
CA ILE A 142 10.84 26.08 8.34
C ILE A 142 12.26 26.31 8.86
N GLY A 143 13.28 25.85 8.11
CA GLY A 143 14.69 26.03 8.48
C GLY A 143 15.11 27.50 8.54
N ALA A 144 14.55 28.35 7.68
CA ALA A 144 14.78 29.80 7.66
C ALA A 144 13.92 30.60 8.65
N GLY A 145 13.09 29.94 9.48
CA GLY A 145 12.20 30.62 10.42
C GLY A 145 11.05 31.40 9.76
N ARG A 146 10.78 31.20 8.46
CA ARG A 146 9.76 31.94 7.67
C ARG A 146 8.36 31.32 7.75
N GLY A 147 8.09 30.60 8.86
CA GLY A 147 6.94 29.70 8.98
C GLY A 147 7.04 28.50 8.05
N GLY A 148 6.00 27.67 8.02
CA GLY A 148 5.88 26.50 7.13
C GLY A 148 5.14 25.35 7.80
N ASP A 149 4.64 24.43 6.98
CA ASP A 149 3.80 23.33 7.46
C ASP A 149 4.59 22.04 7.66
N ARG A 150 4.95 21.78 8.92
CA ARG A 150 5.64 20.53 9.32
C ARG A 150 4.80 19.29 9.03
N ARG A 151 3.47 19.37 9.10
CA ARG A 151 2.58 18.24 8.81
C ARG A 151 2.59 17.96 7.32
N ALA A 152 2.52 18.99 6.47
CA ALA A 152 2.64 18.82 5.02
C ALA A 152 3.97 18.17 4.63
N VAL A 153 5.10 18.60 5.21
CA VAL A 153 6.41 17.97 4.97
C VAL A 153 6.41 16.50 5.41
N SER A 154 5.86 16.21 6.58
CA SER A 154 5.75 14.84 7.10
C SER A 154 4.89 13.94 6.19
N SER A 155 3.73 14.43 5.77
CA SER A 155 2.81 13.71 4.88
C SER A 155 3.42 13.49 3.50
N ALA A 156 4.08 14.50 2.94
CA ALA A 156 4.79 14.36 1.66
C ALA A 156 5.92 13.33 1.75
N ARG A 157 6.70 13.34 2.84
CA ARG A 157 7.75 12.34 3.08
C ARG A 157 7.19 10.93 3.21
N ALA A 158 6.10 10.77 3.95
CA ALA A 158 5.41 9.49 4.07
C ALA A 158 4.92 9.00 2.70
N TRP A 159 4.37 9.91 1.89
CA TRP A 159 3.92 9.61 0.54
C TRP A 159 5.07 9.12 -0.36
N LEU A 160 6.12 9.94 -0.49
CA LEU A 160 7.30 9.63 -1.31
C LEU A 160 7.97 8.31 -0.90
N THR A 161 8.01 8.02 0.40
CA THR A 161 8.64 6.79 0.92
C THR A 161 7.76 5.57 0.67
N GLY A 162 6.47 5.65 0.98
CA GLY A 162 5.54 4.53 0.87
C GLY A 162 5.30 4.09 -0.58
N THR A 163 5.03 5.04 -1.49
CA THR A 163 4.81 4.70 -2.91
C THR A 163 6.07 4.17 -3.57
N ARG A 164 7.25 4.72 -3.23
CA ARG A 164 8.54 4.17 -3.68
C ARG A 164 8.75 2.73 -3.18
N ALA A 165 8.49 2.46 -1.90
CA ALA A 165 8.64 1.12 -1.33
C ALA A 165 7.73 0.12 -2.05
N ALA A 166 6.48 0.50 -2.30
CA ALA A 166 5.54 -0.29 -3.10
C ALA A 166 6.07 -0.56 -4.51
N LEU A 167 6.56 0.47 -5.23
CA LEU A 167 7.10 0.31 -6.58
C LEU A 167 8.33 -0.60 -6.63
N VAL A 168 9.26 -0.43 -5.70
CA VAL A 168 10.45 -1.29 -5.60
C VAL A 168 10.03 -2.74 -5.37
N GLN A 169 9.05 -2.98 -4.50
CA GLN A 169 8.55 -4.32 -4.22
C GLN A 169 7.83 -4.91 -5.43
N MET A 170 7.01 -4.12 -6.13
CA MET A 170 6.35 -4.52 -7.38
C MET A 170 7.38 -4.95 -8.42
N CYS A 171 8.40 -4.14 -8.69
CA CYS A 171 9.43 -4.46 -9.69
C CYS A 171 10.24 -5.71 -9.33
N ARG A 172 10.40 -6.02 -8.03
CA ARG A 172 11.18 -7.17 -7.56
C ARG A 172 10.39 -8.47 -7.53
N GLU A 173 9.14 -8.41 -7.09
CA GLU A 173 8.36 -9.61 -6.73
C GLU A 173 7.18 -9.84 -7.68
N LEU A 174 6.53 -8.78 -8.15
CA LEU A 174 5.37 -8.91 -9.04
C LEU A 174 5.77 -9.00 -10.51
N ALA A 175 6.69 -8.15 -10.95
CA ALA A 175 7.12 -8.08 -12.35
C ALA A 175 7.60 -9.43 -12.91
N PRO A 176 8.40 -10.26 -12.20
CA PRO A 176 8.81 -11.57 -12.69
C PRO A 176 7.64 -12.53 -12.96
N LEU A 177 6.55 -12.43 -12.17
CA LEU A 177 5.35 -13.26 -12.33
C LEU A 177 4.55 -12.87 -13.57
N LEU A 178 4.73 -11.63 -14.03
CA LEU A 178 4.07 -11.07 -15.20
C LEU A 178 4.85 -11.38 -16.48
N SER A 179 6.19 -11.40 -16.44
CA SER A 179 7.05 -11.69 -17.60
C SER A 179 6.83 -13.07 -18.24
N GLY A 180 6.15 -13.99 -17.54
CA GLY A 180 5.73 -15.29 -18.08
C GLY A 180 4.41 -15.26 -18.88
N THR A 181 3.79 -14.09 -19.06
CA THR A 181 2.56 -13.89 -19.84
C THR A 181 2.82 -12.96 -21.03
N ASP A 182 2.33 -13.31 -22.21
CA ASP A 182 2.57 -12.64 -23.52
C ASP A 182 2.18 -11.14 -23.58
N ALA A 183 1.68 -10.55 -22.50
CA ALA A 183 1.13 -9.19 -22.45
C ALA A 183 1.84 -8.22 -21.48
N ALA A 184 2.88 -8.64 -20.74
CA ALA A 184 3.44 -7.85 -19.65
C ALA A 184 4.90 -7.34 -19.69
N PRO A 185 5.74 -7.63 -20.72
CA PRO A 185 7.13 -7.16 -20.69
C PRO A 185 7.26 -5.63 -20.79
N ASP A 186 6.31 -4.93 -21.42
CA ASP A 186 6.42 -3.48 -21.67
C ASP A 186 6.05 -2.62 -20.44
N VAL A 187 4.99 -3.00 -19.73
CA VAL A 187 4.49 -2.26 -18.56
C VAL A 187 5.49 -2.28 -17.41
N THR A 188 6.13 -3.43 -17.17
CA THR A 188 7.10 -3.59 -16.08
C THR A 188 8.39 -2.80 -16.33
N VAL A 189 8.80 -2.63 -17.60
CA VAL A 189 9.98 -1.83 -17.99
C VAL A 189 9.78 -0.34 -17.68
N GLY A 190 8.60 0.21 -18.01
CA GLY A 190 8.29 1.62 -17.70
C GLY A 190 8.37 1.93 -16.20
N TRP A 191 7.84 1.05 -15.36
CA TRP A 191 7.92 1.22 -13.91
C TRP A 191 9.33 0.98 -13.34
N GLN A 192 10.12 0.05 -13.90
CA GLN A 192 11.52 -0.11 -13.54
C GLN A 192 12.36 1.14 -13.86
N ALA A 193 12.09 1.77 -15.01
CA ALA A 193 12.70 3.04 -15.38
C ALA A 193 12.28 4.15 -14.40
N ALA A 194 11.02 4.19 -13.98
CA ALA A 194 10.55 5.15 -12.97
C ALA A 194 11.23 4.96 -11.60
N VAL A 195 11.41 3.73 -11.13
CA VAL A 195 12.18 3.45 -9.90
C VAL A 195 13.61 3.98 -10.03
N THR A 196 14.26 3.75 -11.17
CA THR A 196 15.62 4.26 -11.43
C THR A 196 15.67 5.80 -11.41
N ALA A 197 14.70 6.45 -12.06
CA ALA A 197 14.60 7.91 -12.08
C ALA A 197 14.37 8.50 -10.68
N ILE A 198 13.55 7.85 -9.84
CA ILE A 198 13.35 8.24 -8.43
C ILE A 198 14.68 8.23 -7.67
N GLU A 199 15.49 7.17 -7.82
CA GLU A 199 16.79 7.11 -7.16
C GLU A 199 17.72 8.23 -7.60
N GLN A 200 17.71 8.59 -8.88
CA GLN A 200 18.48 9.72 -9.38
C GLN A 200 17.99 11.05 -8.78
N ILE A 201 16.69 11.33 -8.84
CA ILE A 201 16.07 12.55 -8.28
C ILE A 201 16.43 12.71 -6.79
N ARG A 202 16.42 11.61 -6.03
CA ARG A 202 16.76 11.64 -4.61
C ARG A 202 18.23 11.95 -4.35
N ARG A 203 19.14 11.40 -5.16
CA ARG A 203 20.58 11.70 -5.03
C ARG A 203 20.86 13.17 -5.36
N GLU A 204 20.18 13.72 -6.35
CA GLU A 204 20.28 15.14 -6.71
C GLU A 204 19.77 16.01 -5.55
N ALA A 205 18.59 15.72 -5.01
CA ALA A 205 18.00 16.46 -3.89
C ALA A 205 18.77 16.35 -2.55
N GLN A 206 19.71 15.41 -2.41
CA GLN A 206 20.58 15.29 -1.24
C GLN A 206 21.87 16.11 -1.36
N ARG A 207 22.19 16.61 -2.56
CA ARG A 207 23.38 17.44 -2.83
C ARG A 207 23.10 18.94 -2.67
N ASP A 208 21.83 19.32 -2.71
CA ASP A 208 21.32 20.69 -2.52
C ASP A 208 20.96 20.96 -1.06
#